data_AF-A0A820ADD2-F1
#
_entry.id   AF-A0A820ADD2-F1
#
_cell.length_a   1.000
_cell.length_b   1.000
_cell.length_c   1.000
_cell.angle_alpha   90.00
_cell.angle_beta   90.00
_cell.angle_gamma   90.00
#
_symmetry.space_group_name_H-M   'P 1'
#
loop_
_entity.id
_entity.type
_entity.pdbx_description
1 polymer ?
#
loop_
_entity_poly.entity_id
_entity_poly.type
_entity_poly.pdbx_seq_one_letter_code
_entity_poly.pdbx_strand_id
1 'polypeptide(L)'
;MYFSIPDTTDISAKRSSNQHAFTLFNIHINGNHHCSLRYSQLRAFNDELQRLFSVSMINIQPFPPKKFFSLSLREIDERRILLERYLQSVVQHKSLVSSSYFNEFFLNAQRETCLNELVNKTYPEKVNFTIYLLNQHKIIIENLSPYDNTSQLFDACASKIQLENEYLSYFSLFFYELKNNQLNIIRPLFPFESPYLSLERALKLKENYCIVFKKSYWNLNYDFKLIDNRRTRNLLFIQSQYDIEQSEDLYPSDIYQQLNILCDNNSFKEYILLSRTSKFYGYIILQQCSINDLTTEKLSQCILTIGNNELLCHLTNDDKKKPNLFTKEFSFKVTRIRCWKVNCTTQNVNIAFEYLIKKDTLQWITIYTEQAALVSTCLQSMVDEILEKKTGIISPVSIPDPSNNRSNITKSLATRTKSDLDRLNNNELFDKGDGDDDL
;
A
#
# COMPACT_ATOMS: atom_id res chain seq x y z
N MET A 1 -7.61 4.44 0.53
CA MET A 1 -6.92 4.99 -0.66
C MET A 1 -7.47 6.38 -0.97
N TYR A 2 -6.66 7.27 -1.54
CA TYR A 2 -7.05 8.65 -1.84
C TYR A 2 -7.02 8.91 -3.34
N PHE A 3 -8.16 9.27 -3.93
CA PHE A 3 -8.26 9.70 -5.32
C PHE A 3 -8.24 11.23 -5.40
N SER A 4 -7.49 11.76 -6.34
CA SER A 4 -7.45 13.19 -6.67
C SER A 4 -7.40 13.41 -8.17
N ILE A 5 -7.79 14.60 -8.62
CA ILE A 5 -7.69 15.06 -10.00
C ILE A 5 -7.03 16.44 -9.96
N PRO A 6 -5.69 16.54 -9.75
CA PRO A 6 -5.02 17.83 -9.54
C PRO A 6 -5.14 18.77 -10.73
N ASP A 7 -5.14 18.24 -11.96
CA ASP A 7 -5.08 19.02 -13.19
C ASP A 7 -5.78 18.31 -14.38
N THR A 8 -5.73 18.96 -15.55
CA THR A 8 -6.38 18.52 -16.79
C THR A 8 -5.48 18.77 -17.99
N THR A 9 -5.47 17.85 -18.96
CA THR A 9 -4.74 17.98 -20.22
C THR A 9 -5.72 18.20 -21.38
N ASP A 10 -5.58 19.30 -22.12
CA ASP A 10 -6.34 19.53 -23.35
C ASP A 10 -5.66 18.87 -24.57
N ILE A 11 -6.40 18.01 -25.26
CA ILE A 11 -5.98 17.38 -26.52
C ILE A 11 -6.53 18.19 -27.69
N SER A 12 -5.64 18.73 -28.50
CA SER A 12 -5.98 19.51 -29.69
C SER A 12 -6.48 18.64 -30.84
N ALA A 13 -7.38 19.20 -31.66
CA ALA A 13 -7.91 18.51 -32.83
C ALA A 13 -6.81 18.33 -33.91
N LYS A 14 -6.36 17.09 -34.13
CA LYS A 14 -5.48 16.77 -35.26
C LYS A 14 -6.28 16.77 -36.56
N ARG A 15 -5.97 17.69 -37.48
CA ARG A 15 -6.65 17.86 -38.78
C ARG A 15 -6.65 16.60 -39.66
N SER A 16 -5.79 15.63 -39.40
CA SER A 16 -5.63 14.40 -40.19
C SER A 16 -6.42 13.18 -39.70
N SER A 17 -7.14 13.25 -38.56
CA SER A 17 -7.72 12.06 -37.92
C SER A 17 -9.21 12.17 -37.51
N ASN A 18 -9.94 13.21 -37.93
CA ASN A 18 -11.32 13.51 -37.48
C ASN A 18 -11.51 13.57 -35.95
N GLN A 19 -10.43 13.73 -35.18
CA GLN A 19 -10.49 13.87 -33.73
C GLN A 19 -10.86 15.30 -33.35
N HIS A 20 -12.05 15.49 -32.78
CA HIS A 20 -12.43 16.72 -32.11
C HIS A 20 -11.54 16.97 -30.88
N ALA A 21 -11.34 18.23 -30.50
CA ALA A 21 -10.62 18.57 -29.29
C ALA A 21 -11.38 18.10 -28.03
N PHE A 22 -10.66 17.62 -27.02
CA PHE A 22 -11.25 17.17 -25.75
C PHE A 22 -10.29 17.34 -24.57
N THR A 23 -10.86 17.53 -23.39
CA THR A 23 -10.11 17.60 -22.12
C THR A 23 -10.05 16.23 -21.45
N LEU A 24 -8.86 15.87 -20.97
CA LEU A 24 -8.60 14.74 -20.09
C LEU A 24 -8.50 15.22 -18.64
N PHE A 25 -9.07 14.44 -17.73
CA PHE A 25 -8.95 14.62 -16.28
C PHE A 25 -7.87 13.65 -15.78
N ASN A 26 -6.80 14.19 -15.20
CA ASN A 26 -5.63 13.42 -14.80
C ASN A 26 -5.84 12.89 -13.38
N ILE A 27 -6.10 11.58 -13.26
CA ILE A 27 -6.48 10.95 -12.00
C ILE A 27 -5.23 10.44 -11.29
N HIS A 28 -5.03 10.92 -10.07
CA HIS A 28 -3.95 10.54 -9.18
C HIS A 28 -4.48 9.69 -8.02
N ILE A 29 -3.71 8.68 -7.63
CA ILE A 29 -4.01 7.76 -6.54
C ILE A 29 -2.86 7.86 -5.54
N ASN A 30 -3.19 8.24 -4.29
CA ASN A 30 -2.22 8.57 -3.25
C ASN A 30 -1.13 9.54 -3.78
N GLY A 31 -1.55 10.60 -4.49
CA GLY A 31 -0.67 11.63 -5.09
C GLY A 31 0.01 11.24 -6.42
N ASN A 32 0.05 9.96 -6.78
CA ASN A 32 0.74 9.47 -7.98
C ASN A 32 -0.22 9.36 -9.16
N HIS A 33 0.14 9.87 -10.34
CA HIS A 33 -0.70 9.77 -11.55
C HIS A 33 -0.92 8.31 -11.95
N HIS A 34 -2.19 7.93 -12.13
CA HIS A 34 -2.63 6.58 -12.49
C HIS A 34 -3.16 6.49 -13.91
N CYS A 35 -4.04 7.40 -14.31
CA CYS A 35 -4.64 7.41 -15.65
C CYS A 35 -5.20 8.79 -16.03
N SER A 36 -5.43 9.01 -17.32
CA SER A 36 -6.03 10.24 -17.86
C SER A 36 -7.34 9.88 -18.56
N LEU A 37 -8.49 10.33 -18.04
CA LEU A 37 -9.81 9.94 -18.54
C LEU A 37 -10.62 11.13 -19.07
N ARG A 38 -11.39 10.89 -20.13
CA ARG A 38 -12.41 11.85 -20.57
C ARG A 38 -13.63 11.82 -19.64
N TYR A 39 -14.32 12.95 -19.51
CA TYR A 39 -15.60 13.02 -18.80
C TYR A 39 -16.61 11.95 -19.28
N SER A 40 -16.62 11.61 -20.58
CA SER A 40 -17.50 10.55 -21.12
C SER A 40 -17.15 9.15 -20.63
N GLN A 41 -15.87 8.84 -20.39
CA GLN A 41 -15.44 7.56 -19.82
C GLN A 41 -15.84 7.47 -18.34
N LEU A 42 -15.61 8.52 -17.56
CA LEU A 42 -16.06 8.62 -16.17
C LEU A 42 -17.59 8.57 -16.04
N ARG A 43 -18.31 9.11 -17.03
CA ARG A 43 -19.77 9.05 -17.08
C ARG A 43 -20.28 7.64 -17.34
N ALA A 44 -19.71 6.94 -18.32
CA ALA A 44 -20.04 5.54 -18.61
C ALA A 44 -19.76 4.63 -17.39
N PHE A 45 -18.66 4.88 -16.69
CA PHE A 45 -18.32 4.23 -15.42
C PHE A 45 -19.37 4.46 -14.33
N ASN A 46 -19.83 5.70 -14.14
CA ASN A 46 -20.93 5.99 -13.22
C ASN A 46 -22.22 5.25 -13.61
N ASP A 47 -22.62 5.32 -14.89
CA ASP A 47 -23.89 4.77 -15.35
C ASP A 47 -23.91 3.23 -15.17
N GLU A 48 -22.78 2.56 -15.37
CA GLU A 48 -22.62 1.13 -15.13
C GLU A 48 -22.52 0.77 -13.64
N LEU A 49 -21.86 1.59 -12.80
CA LEU A 49 -21.94 1.43 -11.33
C LEU A 49 -23.38 1.58 -10.81
N GLN A 50 -24.16 2.53 -11.35
CA GLN A 50 -25.58 2.69 -11.01
C GLN A 50 -26.40 1.48 -11.45
N ARG A 51 -26.09 0.87 -12.60
CA ARG A 51 -26.74 -0.35 -13.10
C ARG A 51 -26.44 -1.58 -12.25
N LEU A 52 -25.19 -1.73 -11.79
CA LEU A 52 -24.73 -2.90 -11.04
C LEU A 52 -24.98 -2.81 -9.52
N PHE A 53 -24.93 -1.60 -8.95
CA PHE A 53 -24.87 -1.39 -7.50
C PHE A 53 -25.83 -0.29 -7.01
N SER A 54 -27.03 -0.20 -7.59
CA SER A 54 -27.98 0.91 -7.37
C SER A 54 -28.22 1.25 -5.89
N VAL A 55 -28.27 0.25 -5.00
CA VAL A 55 -28.43 0.44 -3.55
C VAL A 55 -27.20 1.07 -2.89
N SER A 56 -25.99 0.64 -3.26
CA SER A 56 -24.74 1.22 -2.74
C SER A 56 -24.51 2.66 -3.22
N MET A 57 -25.09 3.01 -4.38
CA MET A 57 -24.99 4.35 -4.98
C MET A 57 -25.88 5.41 -4.30
N ILE A 58 -26.79 5.04 -3.39
CA ILE A 58 -27.74 5.98 -2.74
C ILE A 58 -27.02 7.08 -1.92
N ASN A 59 -25.90 6.75 -1.29
CA ASN A 59 -25.16 7.67 -0.41
C ASN A 59 -23.90 8.29 -1.06
N ILE A 60 -23.72 8.09 -2.38
CA ILE A 60 -22.58 8.60 -3.14
C ILE A 60 -22.87 10.02 -3.64
N GLN A 61 -21.84 10.85 -3.77
CA GLN A 61 -22.00 12.21 -4.28
C GLN A 61 -22.58 12.17 -5.71
N PRO A 62 -23.47 13.09 -6.10
CA PRO A 62 -24.09 13.04 -7.42
C PRO A 62 -23.04 13.24 -8.52
N PHE A 63 -23.07 12.38 -9.56
CA PHE A 63 -22.16 12.51 -10.70
C PHE A 63 -22.39 13.86 -11.43
N PRO A 64 -21.34 14.60 -11.82
CA PRO A 64 -21.49 15.94 -12.38
C PRO A 64 -22.32 15.92 -13.68
N PRO A 65 -23.29 16.84 -13.88
CA PRO A 65 -24.15 16.80 -15.06
C PRO A 65 -23.42 17.21 -16.34
N LYS A 66 -23.91 16.69 -17.47
CA LYS A 66 -23.50 17.13 -18.81
C LYS A 66 -24.09 18.52 -19.06
N LYS A 67 -23.28 19.44 -19.60
CA LYS A 67 -23.75 20.74 -20.10
C LYS A 67 -23.95 20.66 -21.61
N PHE A 68 -24.89 21.43 -22.14
CA PHE A 68 -25.27 21.40 -23.57
C PHE A 68 -24.29 22.14 -24.49
N PHE A 69 -23.49 23.06 -23.94
CA PHE A 69 -22.50 23.86 -24.68
C PHE A 69 -21.07 23.46 -24.30
N SER A 70 -20.09 23.93 -25.09
CA SER A 70 -18.66 23.88 -24.75
C SER A 70 -18.40 24.57 -23.42
N LEU A 71 -17.59 23.95 -22.56
CA LEU A 71 -17.23 24.54 -21.27
C LEU A 71 -16.21 25.67 -21.44
N SER A 72 -16.35 26.71 -20.61
CA SER A 72 -15.26 27.62 -20.28
C SER A 72 -14.24 26.95 -19.34
N LEU A 73 -13.01 27.48 -19.27
CA LEU A 73 -11.95 26.97 -18.38
C LEU A 73 -12.40 26.87 -16.91
N ARG A 74 -13.15 27.86 -16.43
CA ARG A 74 -13.73 27.86 -15.09
C ARG A 74 -14.67 26.68 -14.87
N GLU A 75 -15.53 26.37 -15.84
CA GLU A 75 -16.47 25.24 -15.74
C GLU A 75 -15.78 23.88 -15.87
N ILE A 76 -14.62 23.83 -16.54
CA ILE A 76 -13.76 22.64 -16.57
C ILE A 76 -13.18 22.39 -15.17
N ASP A 77 -12.66 23.42 -14.50
CA ASP A 77 -12.14 23.31 -13.13
C ASP A 77 -13.25 22.98 -12.11
N GLU A 78 -14.41 23.64 -12.19
CA GLU A 78 -15.59 23.29 -11.39
C GLU A 78 -15.98 21.81 -11.60
N ARG A 79 -15.94 21.31 -12.85
CA ARG A 79 -16.19 19.89 -13.15
C ARG A 79 -15.09 18.98 -12.60
N ARG A 80 -13.80 19.36 -12.67
CA ARG A 80 -12.66 18.63 -12.11
C ARG A 80 -12.85 18.38 -10.62
N ILE A 81 -13.17 19.43 -9.86
CA ILE A 81 -13.42 19.37 -8.41
C ILE A 81 -14.62 18.46 -8.09
N LEU A 82 -15.71 18.54 -8.86
CA LEU A 82 -16.88 17.69 -8.64
C LEU A 82 -16.62 16.21 -9.01
N LEU A 83 -15.83 15.93 -10.05
CA LEU A 83 -15.39 14.56 -10.40
C LEU A 83 -14.48 13.97 -9.32
N GLU A 84 -13.56 14.76 -8.76
CA GLU A 84 -12.72 14.34 -7.64
C GLU A 84 -13.57 13.96 -6.42
N ARG A 85 -14.52 14.80 -6.01
CA ARG A 85 -15.44 14.51 -4.91
C ARG A 85 -16.31 13.28 -5.17
N TYR A 86 -16.78 13.10 -6.41
CA TYR A 86 -17.49 11.90 -6.82
C TYR A 86 -16.64 10.64 -6.59
N LEU A 87 -15.42 10.59 -7.15
CA LEU A 87 -14.52 9.44 -6.99
C LEU A 87 -14.16 9.21 -5.51
N GLN A 88 -13.87 10.27 -4.74
CA GLN A 88 -13.62 10.17 -3.30
C GLN A 88 -14.79 9.60 -2.51
N SER A 89 -16.04 9.80 -2.95
CA SER A 89 -17.21 9.17 -2.32
C SER A 89 -17.39 7.71 -2.76
N VAL A 90 -17.18 7.37 -4.04
CA VAL A 90 -17.22 5.98 -4.53
C VAL A 90 -16.27 5.08 -3.74
N VAL A 91 -15.05 5.56 -3.48
CA VAL A 91 -14.01 4.76 -2.81
C VAL A 91 -14.19 4.58 -1.30
N GLN A 92 -15.21 5.21 -0.69
CA GLN A 92 -15.61 4.95 0.70
C GLN A 92 -16.48 3.67 0.82
N HIS A 93 -17.00 3.14 -0.29
CA HIS A 93 -17.84 1.95 -0.30
C HIS A 93 -17.03 0.70 -0.68
N LYS A 94 -16.65 -0.11 0.34
CA LYS A 94 -15.84 -1.34 0.17
C LYS A 94 -16.38 -2.25 -0.94
N SER A 95 -17.70 -2.43 -1.03
CA SER A 95 -18.37 -3.27 -2.05
C SER A 95 -18.13 -2.83 -3.50
N LEU A 96 -17.99 -1.52 -3.74
CA LEU A 96 -17.72 -0.99 -5.08
C LEU A 96 -16.25 -1.16 -5.44
N VAL A 97 -15.35 -0.82 -4.51
CA VAL A 97 -13.90 -0.94 -4.68
C VAL A 97 -13.45 -2.39 -4.86
N SER A 98 -14.10 -3.34 -4.17
CA SER A 98 -13.84 -4.77 -4.33
C SER A 98 -14.47 -5.40 -5.58
N SER A 99 -15.24 -4.65 -6.39
CA SER A 99 -15.90 -5.20 -7.57
C SER A 99 -14.92 -5.44 -8.73
N SER A 100 -15.15 -6.49 -9.52
CA SER A 100 -14.38 -6.73 -10.75
C SER A 100 -14.48 -5.55 -11.71
N TYR A 101 -15.68 -4.98 -11.87
CA TYR A 101 -15.90 -3.83 -12.76
C TYR A 101 -15.07 -2.59 -12.38
N PHE A 102 -15.00 -2.23 -11.09
CA PHE A 102 -14.14 -1.14 -10.63
C PHE A 102 -12.67 -1.42 -10.97
N ASN A 103 -12.23 -2.66 -10.71
CA ASN A 103 -10.83 -3.03 -10.91
C ASN A 103 -10.44 -3.08 -12.39
N GLU A 104 -11.25 -3.69 -13.24
CA GLU A 104 -11.05 -3.74 -14.69
C GLU A 104 -11.09 -2.34 -15.32
N PHE A 105 -12.01 -1.47 -14.89
CA PHE A 105 -12.10 -0.11 -15.43
C PHE A 105 -10.81 0.69 -15.18
N PHE A 106 -10.33 0.75 -13.93
CA PHE A 106 -9.13 1.52 -13.60
C PHE A 106 -7.83 0.88 -14.10
N LEU A 107 -7.79 -0.45 -14.20
CA LEU A 107 -6.66 -1.16 -14.83
C LEU A 107 -6.60 -0.87 -16.33
N ASN A 108 -7.71 -0.94 -17.04
CA ASN A 108 -7.77 -0.62 -18.47
C ASN A 108 -7.49 0.86 -18.74
N ALA A 109 -7.99 1.77 -17.89
CA ALA A 109 -7.66 3.20 -17.96
C ALA A 109 -6.16 3.47 -17.81
N GLN A 110 -5.46 2.78 -16.90
CA GLN A 110 -4.01 2.86 -16.77
C GLN A 110 -3.30 2.36 -18.03
N ARG A 111 -3.67 1.16 -18.51
CA ARG A 111 -3.12 0.56 -19.74
C ARG A 111 -3.27 1.50 -20.96
N GLU A 112 -4.47 2.02 -21.19
CA GLU A 112 -4.76 3.01 -22.25
C GLU A 112 -3.88 4.27 -22.10
N THR A 113 -3.74 4.79 -20.88
CA THR A 113 -2.95 6.01 -20.63
C THR A 113 -1.47 5.77 -20.94
N CYS A 114 -0.89 4.69 -20.45
CA CYS A 114 0.52 4.34 -20.71
C CYS A 114 0.80 4.12 -22.21
N LEU A 115 -0.10 3.45 -22.93
CA LEU A 115 0.03 3.26 -24.38
C LEU A 115 -0.02 4.59 -25.16
N ASN A 116 -0.89 5.53 -24.75
CA ASN A 116 -1.03 6.83 -25.42
C ASN A 116 0.11 7.81 -25.10
N GLU A 117 0.64 7.80 -23.87
CA GLU A 117 1.81 8.62 -23.49
C GLU A 117 3.10 8.16 -24.20
N LEU A 118 3.19 6.89 -24.59
CA LEU A 118 4.42 6.25 -25.05
C LEU A 118 4.33 5.79 -26.51
N VAL A 119 3.95 6.72 -27.40
CA VAL A 119 3.80 6.53 -28.87
C VAL A 119 4.96 5.80 -29.55
N ASN A 120 6.16 5.79 -28.95
CA ASN A 120 7.38 5.16 -29.48
C ASN A 120 7.90 3.97 -28.66
N LYS A 121 7.14 3.43 -27.69
CA LYS A 121 7.60 2.31 -26.83
C LYS A 121 6.71 1.08 -26.96
N THR A 122 7.17 0.09 -27.71
CA THR A 122 6.60 -1.26 -27.69
C THR A 122 6.97 -1.94 -26.39
N TYR A 123 5.99 -2.28 -25.56
CA TYR A 123 6.22 -3.17 -24.42
C TYR A 123 6.43 -4.61 -24.94
N PRO A 124 7.42 -5.35 -24.40
CA PRO A 124 7.56 -6.78 -24.72
C PRO A 124 6.35 -7.55 -24.19
N GLU A 125 5.94 -8.62 -24.88
CA GLU A 125 4.79 -9.45 -24.45
C GLU A 125 4.99 -10.03 -23.05
N LYS A 126 6.25 -10.31 -22.70
CA LYS A 126 6.69 -10.96 -21.48
C LYS A 126 7.90 -10.26 -20.88
N VAL A 127 7.90 -10.14 -19.55
CA VAL A 127 8.97 -9.54 -18.75
C VAL A 127 9.34 -10.43 -17.57
N ASN A 128 10.60 -10.30 -17.14
CA ASN A 128 11.01 -10.74 -15.81
C ASN A 128 10.80 -9.58 -14.84
N PHE A 129 10.19 -9.86 -13.69
CA PHE A 129 9.84 -8.86 -12.69
C PHE A 129 10.45 -9.21 -11.32
N THR A 130 11.15 -8.25 -10.72
CA THR A 130 11.80 -8.45 -9.42
C THR A 130 10.93 -7.92 -8.30
N ILE A 131 10.53 -8.80 -7.39
CA ILE A 131 9.91 -8.47 -6.11
C ILE A 131 10.95 -8.64 -5.01
N TYR A 132 10.92 -7.78 -4.00
CA TYR A 132 11.84 -7.80 -2.88
C TYR A 132 11.16 -8.35 -1.61
N LEU A 133 11.96 -8.89 -0.69
CA LEU A 133 11.59 -9.04 0.71
C LEU A 133 12.19 -7.88 1.53
N LEU A 134 11.81 -7.73 2.79
CA LEU A 134 12.28 -6.61 3.62
C LEU A 134 13.79 -6.66 3.95
N ASN A 135 14.39 -7.85 3.93
CA ASN A 135 15.85 -8.03 3.97
C ASN A 135 16.51 -7.83 2.59
N GLN A 136 15.81 -7.19 1.65
CA GLN A 136 16.23 -6.93 0.26
C GLN A 136 16.51 -8.16 -0.61
N HIS A 137 16.19 -9.37 -0.14
CA HIS A 137 16.24 -10.59 -0.96
C HIS A 137 15.34 -10.45 -2.21
N LYS A 138 15.79 -10.97 -3.35
CA LYS A 138 15.15 -10.78 -4.66
C LYS A 138 14.46 -12.06 -5.13
N ILE A 139 13.15 -11.95 -5.35
CA ILE A 139 12.30 -12.96 -5.96
C ILE A 139 12.03 -12.53 -7.42
N ILE A 140 12.59 -13.27 -8.38
CA ILE A 140 12.40 -13.00 -9.81
C ILE A 140 11.20 -13.83 -10.31
N ILE A 141 10.19 -13.13 -10.80
CA ILE A 141 9.02 -13.69 -11.47
C ILE A 141 9.26 -13.64 -12.97
N GLU A 142 9.35 -14.79 -13.61
CA GLU A 142 9.60 -14.92 -15.04
C GLU A 142 8.27 -14.93 -15.82
N ASN A 143 8.30 -14.47 -17.07
CA ASN A 143 7.17 -14.56 -18.01
C ASN A 143 5.86 -13.88 -17.53
N LEU A 144 5.96 -12.77 -16.79
CA LEU A 144 4.83 -11.89 -16.47
C LEU A 144 4.44 -11.05 -17.69
N SER A 145 3.17 -10.71 -17.89
CA SER A 145 2.78 -9.64 -18.81
C SER A 145 2.96 -8.26 -18.14
N PRO A 146 3.49 -7.24 -18.84
CA PRO A 146 3.45 -5.84 -18.37
C PRO A 146 2.06 -5.34 -17.97
N TYR A 147 1.01 -5.99 -18.46
CA TYR A 147 -0.38 -5.60 -18.23
C TYR A 147 -1.05 -6.37 -17.08
N ASP A 148 -0.41 -7.40 -16.51
CA ASP A 148 -0.97 -8.19 -15.41
C ASP A 148 -1.23 -7.30 -14.18
N ASN A 149 -2.29 -7.60 -13.44
CA ASN A 149 -2.70 -6.82 -12.27
C ASN A 149 -1.97 -7.25 -10.99
N THR A 150 -2.16 -6.50 -9.91
CA THR A 150 -1.56 -6.77 -8.59
C THR A 150 -1.85 -8.17 -8.06
N SER A 151 -3.07 -8.69 -8.24
CA SER A 151 -3.43 -10.05 -7.79
C SER A 151 -2.68 -11.12 -8.57
N GLN A 152 -2.62 -11.01 -9.90
CA GLN A 152 -1.87 -11.95 -10.75
C GLN A 152 -0.38 -11.98 -10.40
N LEU A 153 0.24 -10.83 -10.14
CA LEU A 153 1.64 -10.77 -9.70
C LEU A 153 1.82 -11.35 -8.30
N PHE A 154 0.89 -11.07 -7.38
CA PHE A 154 0.90 -11.64 -6.03
C PHE A 154 0.79 -13.17 -6.06
N ASP A 155 -0.13 -13.73 -6.84
CA ASP A 155 -0.31 -15.18 -7.00
C ASP A 155 0.92 -15.85 -7.60
N ALA A 156 1.56 -15.23 -8.59
CA ALA A 156 2.82 -15.69 -9.18
C ALA A 156 3.97 -15.66 -8.15
N CYS A 157 4.03 -14.63 -7.31
CA CYS A 157 5.00 -14.51 -6.23
C CYS A 157 4.80 -15.56 -5.13
N ALA A 158 3.57 -15.68 -4.63
CA ALA A 158 3.19 -16.68 -3.64
C ALA A 158 3.47 -18.11 -4.15
N SER A 159 3.18 -18.38 -5.42
CA SER A 159 3.50 -19.67 -6.07
C SER A 159 5.02 -19.92 -6.15
N LYS A 160 5.84 -18.90 -6.43
CA LYS A 160 7.32 -18.99 -6.44
C LYS A 160 7.88 -19.23 -5.03
N ILE A 161 7.27 -18.65 -4.00
CA ILE A 161 7.56 -18.89 -2.56
C ILE A 161 7.01 -20.25 -2.09
N GLN A 162 6.08 -20.86 -2.84
CA GLN A 162 5.30 -22.05 -2.48
C GLN A 162 4.41 -21.84 -1.23
N LEU A 163 3.91 -20.62 -1.04
CA LEU A 163 3.02 -20.26 0.06
C LEU A 163 1.63 -20.89 -0.11
N GLU A 164 1.11 -21.52 0.94
CA GLU A 164 -0.17 -22.23 0.90
C GLU A 164 -1.38 -21.28 0.86
N ASN A 165 -2.46 -21.72 0.20
CA ASN A 165 -3.66 -20.90 -0.04
C ASN A 165 -4.26 -20.28 1.23
N GLU A 166 -4.20 -20.98 2.37
CA GLU A 166 -4.74 -20.50 3.65
C GLU A 166 -4.00 -19.28 4.20
N TYR A 167 -2.73 -19.08 3.79
CA TYR A 167 -1.89 -17.99 4.28
C TYR A 167 -1.87 -16.75 3.39
N LEU A 168 -2.37 -16.85 2.15
CA LEU A 168 -2.33 -15.76 1.17
C LEU A 168 -2.93 -14.45 1.70
N SER A 169 -4.03 -14.53 2.44
CA SER A 169 -4.74 -13.36 3.00
C SER A 169 -3.96 -12.54 4.02
N TYR A 170 -2.84 -13.06 4.56
CA TYR A 170 -1.98 -12.38 5.52
C TYR A 170 -0.84 -11.57 4.87
N PHE A 171 -0.67 -11.65 3.55
CA PHE A 171 0.41 -10.98 2.81
C PHE A 171 -0.12 -10.06 1.70
N SER A 172 0.68 -9.08 1.29
CA SER A 172 0.36 -8.20 0.16
C SER A 172 1.62 -7.59 -0.45
N LEU A 173 1.47 -6.97 -1.63
CA LEU A 173 2.52 -6.21 -2.30
C LEU A 173 2.46 -4.72 -1.93
N PHE A 174 3.62 -4.12 -1.69
CA PHE A 174 3.78 -2.73 -1.28
C PHE A 174 4.87 -2.03 -2.08
N PHE A 175 4.65 -0.76 -2.44
CA PHE A 175 5.70 0.13 -2.95
C PHE A 175 6.59 0.61 -1.81
N TYR A 176 7.90 0.59 -2.08
CA TYR A 176 8.96 1.02 -1.17
C TYR A 176 9.98 1.91 -1.90
N GLU A 177 10.60 2.83 -1.17
CA GLU A 177 11.76 3.62 -1.58
C GLU A 177 13.01 3.05 -0.89
N LEU A 178 13.96 2.52 -1.66
CA LEU A 178 15.24 2.05 -1.16
C LEU A 178 16.23 3.23 -1.09
N LYS A 179 16.47 3.76 0.11
CA LYS A 179 17.34 4.94 0.31
C LYS A 179 18.38 4.63 1.36
N ASN A 180 19.65 4.87 1.07
CA ASN A 180 20.78 4.59 1.97
C ASN A 180 20.76 3.16 2.54
N ASN A 181 20.46 2.17 1.69
CA ASN A 181 20.30 0.76 2.07
C ASN A 181 19.14 0.47 3.05
N GLN A 182 18.20 1.41 3.25
CA GLN A 182 17.00 1.25 4.07
C GLN A 182 15.73 1.28 3.20
N LEU A 183 14.80 0.37 3.47
CA LEU A 183 13.51 0.28 2.79
C LEU A 183 12.47 1.15 3.52
N ASN A 184 12.01 2.21 2.87
CA ASN A 184 10.99 3.12 3.38
C ASN A 184 9.65 2.85 2.69
N ILE A 185 8.59 2.56 3.45
CA ILE A 185 7.28 2.22 2.87
C ILE A 185 6.60 3.44 2.24
N ILE A 186 6.02 3.27 1.05
CA ILE A 186 5.28 4.32 0.33
C ILE A 186 3.77 4.07 0.42
N ARG A 187 3.31 2.90 -0.03
CA ARG A 187 1.88 2.52 -0.06
C ARG A 187 1.70 1.03 -0.41
N PRO A 188 0.57 0.39 -0.09
CA PRO A 188 0.18 -0.85 -0.75
C PRO A 188 -0.04 -0.64 -2.26
N LEU A 189 0.06 -1.72 -3.02
CA LEU A 189 -0.52 -1.82 -4.36
C LEU A 189 -2.00 -2.22 -4.27
N PHE A 190 -2.82 -1.66 -5.15
CA PHE A 190 -4.25 -1.94 -5.22
C PHE A 190 -4.57 -2.93 -6.37
N PRO A 191 -5.67 -3.70 -6.29
CA PRO A 191 -6.02 -4.72 -7.31
C PRO A 191 -6.24 -4.17 -8.72
N PHE A 192 -6.56 -2.88 -8.85
CA PHE A 192 -6.79 -2.17 -10.12
C PHE A 192 -5.53 -1.62 -10.80
N GLU A 193 -4.35 -1.90 -10.26
CA GLU A 193 -3.06 -1.46 -10.83
C GLU A 193 -2.39 -2.59 -11.59
N SER A 194 -1.69 -2.27 -12.68
CA SER A 194 -0.54 -3.05 -13.15
C SER A 194 0.67 -2.67 -12.29
N PRO A 195 1.29 -3.61 -11.55
CA PRO A 195 2.51 -3.35 -10.79
C PRO A 195 3.67 -2.92 -11.70
N TYR A 196 3.75 -3.48 -12.91
CA TYR A 196 4.82 -3.17 -13.86
C TYR A 196 4.73 -1.73 -14.37
N LEU A 197 3.56 -1.32 -14.86
CA LEU A 197 3.37 0.05 -15.38
C LEU A 197 3.52 1.09 -14.25
N SER A 198 3.02 0.77 -13.06
CA SER A 198 3.12 1.63 -11.88
C SER A 198 4.57 1.80 -11.42
N LEU A 199 5.36 0.71 -11.40
CA LEU A 199 6.78 0.77 -11.07
C LEU A 199 7.59 1.50 -12.16
N GLU A 200 7.33 1.23 -13.44
CA GLU A 200 8.02 1.90 -14.55
C GLU A 200 7.74 3.42 -14.55
N ARG A 201 6.52 3.84 -14.21
CA ARG A 201 6.19 5.27 -14.04
C ARG A 201 6.95 5.87 -12.85
N ALA A 202 6.98 5.17 -11.72
CA ALA A 202 7.67 5.65 -10.53
C ALA A 202 9.18 5.78 -10.73
N LEU A 203 9.81 4.81 -11.40
CA LEU A 203 11.25 4.82 -11.71
C LEU A 203 11.68 5.99 -12.61
N LYS A 204 10.77 6.56 -13.41
CA LYS A 204 11.02 7.80 -14.18
C LYS A 204 11.07 9.07 -13.30
N LEU A 205 10.51 9.01 -12.08
CA LEU A 205 10.50 10.12 -11.13
C LEU A 205 11.62 9.98 -10.08
N LYS A 206 11.85 8.75 -9.60
CA LYS A 206 12.92 8.40 -8.66
C LYS A 206 13.41 6.98 -8.92
N GLU A 207 14.72 6.82 -9.18
CA GLU A 207 15.34 5.56 -9.64
C GLU A 207 15.33 4.42 -8.61
N ASN A 208 14.99 4.70 -7.36
CA ASN A 208 15.20 3.81 -6.22
C ASN A 208 13.91 3.16 -5.67
N TYR A 209 12.84 3.13 -6.48
CA TYR A 209 11.58 2.52 -6.07
C TYR A 209 11.56 1.01 -6.35
N CYS A 210 10.93 0.24 -5.48
CA CYS A 210 10.77 -1.20 -5.64
C CYS A 210 9.41 -1.68 -5.10
N ILE A 211 9.08 -2.95 -5.36
CA ILE A 211 7.90 -3.62 -4.82
C ILE A 211 8.36 -4.70 -3.85
N VAL A 212 7.78 -4.70 -2.66
CA VAL A 212 8.08 -5.62 -1.55
C VAL A 212 6.88 -6.52 -1.25
N PHE A 213 7.12 -7.82 -1.04
CA PHE A 213 6.16 -8.78 -0.50
C PHE A 213 6.35 -8.88 1.03
N LYS A 214 5.29 -8.64 1.82
CA LYS A 214 5.36 -8.66 3.30
C LYS A 214 3.99 -8.90 3.96
N LYS A 215 3.97 -9.08 5.29
CA LYS A 215 2.74 -9.21 6.09
C LYS A 215 1.86 -7.96 5.96
N SER A 216 0.54 -8.13 5.93
CA SER A 216 -0.44 -7.07 5.61
C SER A 216 -1.60 -6.95 6.63
N TYR A 217 -1.32 -7.22 7.91
CA TYR A 217 -2.29 -7.14 9.01
C TYR A 217 -1.72 -6.40 10.23
N TRP A 218 -2.61 -5.97 11.13
CA TRP A 218 -2.30 -5.28 12.38
C TRP A 218 -2.47 -6.17 13.61
N ASN A 219 -3.32 -7.20 13.52
CA ASN A 219 -3.53 -8.14 14.61
C ASN A 219 -2.30 -9.02 14.85
N LEU A 220 -1.50 -8.69 15.86
CA LEU A 220 -0.36 -9.51 16.27
C LEU A 220 -0.76 -10.95 16.67
N ASN A 221 -2.02 -11.26 16.94
CA ASN A 221 -2.46 -12.65 17.17
C ASN A 221 -2.45 -13.51 15.89
N TYR A 222 -2.32 -12.93 14.70
CA TYR A 222 -2.15 -13.69 13.46
C TYR A 222 -0.75 -14.25 13.30
N ASP A 223 0.28 -13.67 13.94
CA ASP A 223 1.64 -14.26 13.95
C ASP A 223 1.60 -15.71 14.48
N PHE A 224 0.82 -15.99 15.52
CA PHE A 224 0.67 -17.34 16.08
C PHE A 224 0.03 -18.34 15.12
N LYS A 225 -0.74 -17.89 14.11
CA LYS A 225 -1.26 -18.77 13.06
C LYS A 225 -0.23 -19.09 11.97
N LEU A 226 0.86 -18.32 11.94
CA LEU A 226 1.85 -18.28 10.87
C LEU A 226 3.23 -18.77 11.33
N ILE A 227 3.48 -18.87 12.64
CA ILE A 227 4.80 -19.16 13.20
C ILE A 227 5.20 -20.65 13.12
N ASP A 228 4.23 -21.56 13.04
CA ASP A 228 4.51 -23.01 13.01
C ASP A 228 4.78 -23.52 11.58
N ASN A 229 4.07 -23.00 10.57
CA ASN A 229 4.45 -23.22 9.16
C ASN A 229 5.79 -22.54 8.86
N ARG A 230 6.70 -23.29 8.23
CA ARG A 230 8.09 -22.87 7.98
C ARG A 230 8.20 -21.67 7.04
N ARG A 231 7.42 -21.62 5.95
CA ARG A 231 7.50 -20.55 4.93
C ARG A 231 7.02 -19.24 5.52
N THR A 232 5.89 -19.28 6.23
CA THR A 232 5.32 -18.11 6.90
C THR A 232 6.16 -17.67 8.10
N ARG A 233 6.71 -18.60 8.90
CA ARG A 233 7.70 -18.29 9.97
C ARG A 233 8.88 -17.50 9.41
N ASN A 234 9.42 -17.93 8.28
CA ASN A 234 10.58 -17.30 7.67
C ASN A 234 10.27 -15.89 7.12
N LEU A 235 9.07 -15.69 6.56
CA LEU A 235 8.58 -14.35 6.19
C LEU A 235 8.32 -13.45 7.41
N LEU A 236 7.82 -14.01 8.51
CA LEU A 236 7.65 -13.29 9.79
C LEU A 236 8.99 -12.93 10.42
N PHE A 237 9.99 -13.79 10.35
CA PHE A 237 11.35 -13.51 10.82
C PHE A 237 11.94 -12.31 10.09
N ILE A 238 11.88 -12.29 8.74
CA ILE A 238 12.31 -11.14 7.93
C ILE A 238 11.57 -9.85 8.31
N GLN A 239 10.26 -9.91 8.52
CA GLN A 239 9.49 -8.75 8.98
C GLN A 239 9.86 -8.34 10.40
N SER A 240 10.19 -9.29 11.28
CA SER A 240 10.60 -9.01 12.66
C SER A 240 11.96 -8.32 12.71
N GLN A 241 12.93 -8.77 11.92
CA GLN A 241 14.22 -8.10 11.76
C GLN A 241 14.02 -6.64 11.29
N TYR A 242 13.22 -6.42 10.24
CA TYR A 242 12.90 -5.08 9.76
C TYR A 242 12.22 -4.20 10.83
N ASP A 243 11.21 -4.72 11.55
CA ASP A 243 10.51 -3.97 12.61
C ASP A 243 11.47 -3.58 13.76
N ILE A 244 12.47 -4.43 14.04
CA ILE A 244 13.53 -4.20 15.04
C ILE A 244 14.54 -3.14 14.53
N GLU A 245 15.09 -3.30 13.32
CA GLU A 245 16.00 -2.33 12.68
C GLU A 245 15.41 -0.92 12.58
N GLN A 246 14.10 -0.80 12.30
CA GLN A 246 13.43 0.51 12.25
C GLN A 246 13.18 1.14 13.64
N SER A 247 13.27 0.37 14.72
CA SER A 247 12.92 0.83 16.08
C SER A 247 14.08 0.91 17.07
N GLU A 248 15.21 0.25 16.80
CA GLU A 248 16.38 0.18 17.69
C GLU A 248 16.91 1.56 18.12
N ASP A 249 17.13 2.47 17.16
CA ASP A 249 17.57 3.85 17.40
C ASP A 249 16.57 4.69 18.20
N LEU A 250 15.29 4.29 18.23
CA LEU A 250 14.18 5.02 18.84
C LEU A 250 13.83 4.51 20.24
N TYR A 251 14.13 3.25 20.53
CA TYR A 251 13.83 2.64 21.83
C TYR A 251 14.91 1.61 22.24
N PRO A 252 16.15 2.04 22.55
CA PRO A 252 17.23 1.15 22.98
C PRO A 252 16.83 0.25 24.16
N SER A 253 17.10 -1.05 24.04
CA SER A 253 16.72 -2.05 25.04
C SER A 253 17.63 -3.28 24.99
N ASP A 254 17.90 -3.88 26.15
CA ASP A 254 18.79 -5.05 26.26
C ASP A 254 18.30 -6.28 25.48
N ILE A 255 17.01 -6.31 25.11
CA ILE A 255 16.43 -7.37 24.25
C ILE A 255 17.12 -7.47 22.89
N TYR A 256 17.71 -6.39 22.35
CA TYR A 256 18.39 -6.43 21.05
C TYR A 256 19.64 -7.32 21.08
N GLN A 257 20.37 -7.35 22.20
CA GLN A 257 21.50 -8.27 22.37
C GLN A 257 21.05 -9.74 22.38
N GLN A 258 19.92 -10.03 23.01
CA GLN A 258 19.32 -11.37 23.03
C GLN A 258 18.80 -11.78 21.64
N LEU A 259 18.18 -10.85 20.91
CA LEU A 259 17.72 -11.07 19.54
C LEU A 259 18.89 -11.39 18.59
N ASN A 260 20.04 -10.72 18.74
CA ASN A 260 21.23 -11.05 17.95
C ASN A 260 21.72 -12.49 18.20
N ILE A 261 21.78 -12.91 19.47
CA ILE A 261 22.15 -14.30 19.83
C ILE A 261 21.15 -15.32 19.24
N LEU A 262 19.85 -15.03 19.26
CA LEU A 262 18.83 -15.89 18.65
C LEU A 262 18.94 -15.93 17.11
N CYS A 263 19.33 -14.81 16.49
CA CYS A 263 19.59 -14.73 15.06
C CYS A 263 20.80 -15.59 14.66
N ASP A 264 21.92 -15.46 15.37
CA ASP A 264 23.15 -16.23 15.13
C ASP A 264 22.92 -17.75 15.28
N ASN A 265 22.06 -18.14 16.22
CA ASN A 265 21.67 -19.54 16.45
C ASN A 265 20.58 -20.06 15.50
N ASN A 266 20.07 -19.24 14.56
CA ASN A 266 18.94 -19.54 13.68
C ASN A 266 17.62 -19.90 14.41
N SER A 267 17.45 -19.46 15.66
CA SER A 267 16.27 -19.69 16.50
C SER A 267 15.12 -18.74 16.10
N PHE A 268 14.62 -18.88 14.86
CA PHE A 268 13.70 -17.92 14.27
C PHE A 268 12.35 -17.81 14.99
N LYS A 269 11.85 -18.92 15.57
CA LYS A 269 10.59 -18.93 16.33
C LYS A 269 10.72 -18.11 17.61
N GLU A 270 11.80 -18.33 18.35
CA GLU A 270 12.15 -17.65 19.60
C GLU A 270 12.45 -16.17 19.33
N TYR A 271 13.16 -15.87 18.23
CA TYR A 271 13.39 -14.50 17.77
C TYR A 271 12.08 -13.76 17.57
N ILE A 272 11.13 -14.31 16.78
CA ILE A 272 9.81 -13.69 16.56
C ILE A 272 9.06 -13.50 17.89
N LEU A 273 9.06 -14.51 18.76
CA LEU A 273 8.39 -14.45 20.07
C LEU A 273 8.97 -13.35 20.97
N LEU A 274 10.28 -13.15 20.95
CA LEU A 274 10.96 -12.07 21.68
C LEU A 274 10.75 -10.70 21.02
N SER A 275 10.85 -10.59 19.68
CA SER A 275 10.61 -9.33 18.97
C SER A 275 9.23 -8.75 19.27
N ARG A 276 8.22 -9.60 19.43
CA ARG A 276 6.84 -9.22 19.80
C ARG A 276 6.70 -8.52 21.15
N THR A 277 7.70 -8.59 22.03
CA THR A 277 7.71 -7.84 23.30
C THR A 277 8.26 -6.42 23.13
N SER A 278 8.83 -6.07 21.97
CA SER A 278 9.31 -4.71 21.68
C SER A 278 8.16 -3.72 21.46
N LYS A 279 8.35 -2.47 21.91
CA LYS A 279 7.33 -1.41 21.91
C LYS A 279 6.72 -1.14 20.52
N PHE A 280 7.52 -1.27 19.46
CA PHE A 280 7.14 -0.92 18.09
C PHE A 280 7.06 -2.10 17.12
N TYR A 281 7.01 -3.33 17.63
CA TYR A 281 6.81 -4.51 16.79
C TYR A 281 5.48 -4.45 16.02
N GLY A 282 5.52 -4.62 14.69
CA GLY A 282 4.35 -4.48 13.82
C GLY A 282 3.84 -3.04 13.62
N TYR A 283 4.59 -2.01 14.02
CA TYR A 283 4.26 -0.62 13.70
C TYR A 283 4.94 -0.20 12.38
N ILE A 284 4.27 0.67 11.63
CA ILE A 284 4.90 1.48 10.59
C ILE A 284 5.44 2.76 11.24
N ILE A 285 6.69 3.11 10.95
CA ILE A 285 7.38 4.28 11.49
C ILE A 285 7.62 5.27 10.35
N LEU A 286 7.02 6.46 10.46
CA LEU A 286 7.17 7.54 9.49
C LEU A 286 8.00 8.67 10.11
N GLN A 287 9.14 8.94 9.49
CA GLN A 287 10.05 10.02 9.86
C GLN A 287 9.55 11.36 9.28
N GLN A 288 10.18 12.47 9.71
CA GLN A 288 9.95 13.80 9.14
C GLN A 288 8.47 14.25 9.13
N CYS A 289 7.73 13.94 10.19
CA CYS A 289 6.37 14.42 10.41
C CYS A 289 6.38 15.69 11.27
N SER A 290 5.27 16.44 11.28
CA SER A 290 5.08 17.53 12.24
C SER A 290 3.64 17.59 12.73
N ILE A 291 3.45 18.04 13.97
CA ILE A 291 2.14 18.19 14.60
C ILE A 291 2.13 19.47 15.44
N ASN A 292 0.98 20.12 15.57
CA ASN A 292 0.82 21.19 16.57
C ASN A 292 0.77 20.55 17.96
N ASP A 293 1.71 20.89 18.84
CA ASP A 293 1.71 20.43 20.23
C ASP A 293 0.41 20.85 20.92
N LEU A 294 -0.41 19.87 21.31
CA LEU A 294 -1.72 20.07 21.94
C LEU A 294 -1.69 20.82 23.29
N THR A 295 -0.51 21.15 23.84
CA THR A 295 -0.40 22.02 25.04
C THR A 295 0.18 23.41 24.79
N THR A 296 1.01 23.61 23.75
CA THR A 296 1.62 24.92 23.46
C THR A 296 1.12 25.55 22.16
N GLU A 297 0.34 24.81 21.38
CA GLU A 297 -0.20 25.16 20.06
C GLU A 297 0.87 25.48 18.99
N LYS A 298 2.15 25.24 19.29
CA LYS A 298 3.27 25.40 18.37
C LYS A 298 3.43 24.18 17.48
N LEU A 299 3.74 24.39 16.21
CA LEU A 299 4.17 23.33 15.31
C LEU A 299 5.51 22.75 15.82
N SER A 300 5.59 21.44 15.96
CA SER A 300 6.80 20.72 16.40
C SER A 300 7.07 19.53 15.48
N GLN A 301 8.35 19.23 15.27
CA GLN A 301 8.78 18.02 14.57
C GLN A 301 8.43 16.78 15.40
N CYS A 302 8.05 15.70 14.72
CA CYS A 302 7.73 14.44 15.37
C CYS A 302 8.03 13.22 14.48
N ILE A 303 8.21 12.07 15.14
CA ILE A 303 8.12 10.77 14.51
C ILE A 303 6.69 10.27 14.69
N LEU A 304 6.05 9.82 13.61
CA LEU A 304 4.73 9.21 13.64
C LEU A 304 4.88 7.69 13.59
N THR A 305 4.46 6.97 14.63
CA THR A 305 4.33 5.50 14.56
C THR A 305 2.87 5.09 14.50
N ILE A 306 2.58 4.08 13.68
CA ILE A 306 1.23 3.67 13.28
C ILE A 306 1.12 2.16 13.48
N GLY A 307 0.23 1.72 14.36
CA GLY A 307 0.09 0.30 14.71
C GLY A 307 -0.84 0.12 15.90
N ASN A 308 -1.11 -1.11 16.32
CA ASN A 308 -1.89 -1.40 17.54
C ASN A 308 -3.26 -0.65 17.66
N ASN A 309 -3.90 -0.33 16.52
CA ASN A 309 -5.11 0.49 16.45
C ASN A 309 -4.94 1.93 16.99
N GLU A 310 -3.76 2.53 16.82
CA GLU A 310 -3.46 3.90 17.19
C GLU A 310 -2.44 4.61 16.28
N LEU A 311 -2.43 5.94 16.37
CA LEU A 311 -1.36 6.81 15.88
C LEU A 311 -0.61 7.35 17.11
N LEU A 312 0.71 7.21 17.13
CA LEU A 312 1.58 7.78 18.16
C LEU A 312 2.45 8.88 17.53
N CYS A 313 2.36 10.11 18.04
CA CYS A 313 3.25 11.21 17.64
C CYS A 313 4.27 11.46 18.75
N HIS A 314 5.54 11.15 18.49
CA HIS A 314 6.65 11.36 19.41
C HIS A 314 7.34 12.68 19.05
N LEU A 315 7.18 13.71 19.89
CA LEU A 315 7.82 15.01 19.65
C LEU A 315 9.34 14.89 19.83
N THR A 316 10.10 15.31 18.82
CA THR A 316 11.56 15.33 18.85
C THR A 316 12.06 16.66 19.40
N ASN A 317 13.15 16.65 20.18
CA ASN A 317 13.80 17.89 20.61
C ASN A 317 14.65 18.50 19.48
N ASP A 318 14.65 19.81 19.32
CA ASP A 318 15.55 20.53 18.39
C ASP A 318 17.01 20.56 18.88
N ASP A 319 17.29 20.13 20.12
CA ASP A 319 18.64 20.02 20.68
C ASP A 319 19.50 18.97 19.95
N LYS A 320 20.32 19.47 19.02
CA LYS A 320 21.37 18.73 18.27
C LYS A 320 22.36 17.91 19.11
N LYS A 321 22.29 17.97 20.44
CA LYS A 321 23.15 17.20 21.38
C LYS A 321 22.57 15.83 21.78
N LYS A 322 21.27 15.60 21.60
CA LYS A 322 20.60 14.30 21.86
C LYS A 322 19.45 14.08 20.86
N PRO A 323 19.75 13.80 19.57
CA PRO A 323 18.76 13.79 18.49
C PRO A 323 17.62 12.76 18.64
N ASN A 324 17.77 11.74 19.51
CA ASN A 324 16.82 10.62 19.63
C ASN A 324 16.02 10.62 20.94
N LEU A 325 16.00 11.72 21.72
CA LEU A 325 15.20 11.78 22.95
C LEU A 325 13.85 12.45 22.70
N PHE A 326 12.77 11.67 22.87
CA PHE A 326 11.41 12.19 22.80
C PHE A 326 11.09 13.10 23.99
N THR A 327 10.57 14.30 23.71
CA THR A 327 10.15 15.24 24.76
C THR A 327 8.74 14.94 25.27
N LYS A 328 7.90 14.37 24.40
CA LYS A 328 6.48 14.11 24.65
C LYS A 328 5.92 13.08 23.65
N GLU A 329 4.97 12.28 24.10
CA GLU A 329 4.22 11.33 23.26
C GLU A 329 2.73 11.73 23.25
N PHE A 330 2.10 11.68 22.08
CA PHE A 330 0.65 11.77 21.93
C PHE A 330 0.09 10.49 21.33
N SER A 331 -0.89 9.86 21.99
CA SER A 331 -1.60 8.67 21.50
C SER A 331 -3.01 9.00 21.03
N PHE A 332 -3.32 8.61 19.79
CA PHE A 332 -4.63 8.75 19.16
C PHE A 332 -5.19 7.38 18.80
N LYS A 333 -6.07 6.83 19.64
CA LYS A 333 -6.73 5.54 19.38
C LYS A 333 -7.69 5.66 18.19
N VAL A 334 -7.59 4.76 17.21
CA VAL A 334 -8.41 4.75 15.98
C VAL A 334 -9.91 4.76 16.30
N THR A 335 -10.33 4.05 17.34
CA THR A 335 -11.73 3.98 17.81
C THR A 335 -12.31 5.31 18.31
N ARG A 336 -11.49 6.36 18.46
CA ARG A 336 -11.90 7.72 18.87
C ARG A 336 -11.82 8.75 17.74
N ILE A 337 -11.39 8.33 16.55
CA ILE A 337 -11.40 9.16 15.34
C ILE A 337 -12.80 9.07 14.72
N ARG A 338 -13.50 10.21 14.59
CA ARG A 338 -14.83 10.26 13.94
C ARG A 338 -14.72 10.17 12.42
N CYS A 339 -13.79 10.92 11.85
CA CYS A 339 -13.48 10.95 10.43
C CYS A 339 -12.09 11.57 10.21
N TRP A 340 -11.57 11.45 8.99
CA TRP A 340 -10.33 12.10 8.58
C TRP A 340 -10.43 12.59 7.13
N LYS A 341 -9.53 13.49 6.75
CA LYS A 341 -9.35 14.01 5.40
C LYS A 341 -7.85 14.12 5.10
N VAL A 342 -7.47 13.77 3.88
CA VAL A 342 -6.13 14.00 3.35
C VAL A 342 -6.18 15.29 2.54
N ASN A 343 -5.24 16.20 2.78
CA ASN A 343 -5.04 17.39 1.98
C ASN A 343 -3.70 17.23 1.25
N CYS A 344 -3.74 17.20 -0.08
CA CYS A 344 -2.56 17.13 -0.95
C CYS A 344 -2.51 18.39 -1.83
N THR A 345 -2.11 19.54 -1.27
CA THR A 345 -1.82 20.73 -2.08
C THR A 345 -0.32 20.81 -2.36
N THR A 346 0.07 21.55 -3.41
CA THR A 346 1.47 21.73 -3.82
C THR A 346 2.38 22.36 -2.76
N GLN A 347 1.80 22.96 -1.72
CA GLN A 347 2.52 23.64 -0.64
C GLN A 347 2.34 22.97 0.73
N ASN A 348 1.38 22.05 0.88
CA ASN A 348 1.05 21.47 2.18
C ASN A 348 0.38 20.11 2.02
N VAL A 349 1.11 19.05 2.37
CA VAL A 349 0.59 17.68 2.46
C VAL A 349 0.38 17.33 3.93
N ASN A 350 -0.87 17.03 4.30
CA ASN A 350 -1.23 16.70 5.67
C ASN A 350 -2.45 15.78 5.73
N ILE A 351 -2.59 15.08 6.86
CA ILE A 351 -3.81 14.39 7.25
C ILE A 351 -4.40 15.11 8.45
N ALA A 352 -5.67 15.48 8.36
CA ALA A 352 -6.43 16.05 9.46
C ALA A 352 -7.52 15.06 9.87
N PHE A 353 -7.67 14.80 11.17
CA PHE A 353 -8.66 13.89 11.71
C PHE A 353 -9.37 14.50 12.92
N GLU A 354 -10.64 14.15 13.08
CA GLU A 354 -11.48 14.67 14.14
C GLU A 354 -11.54 13.67 15.29
N TYR A 355 -10.94 14.04 16.42
CA TYR A 355 -10.68 13.15 17.54
C TYR A 355 -11.55 13.49 18.75
N LEU A 356 -12.15 12.46 19.35
CA LEU A 356 -12.88 12.60 20.61
C LEU A 356 -11.89 12.75 21.77
N ILE A 357 -11.76 13.96 22.30
CA ILE A 357 -10.86 14.27 23.44
C ILE A 357 -11.48 13.78 24.75
N LYS A 358 -12.75 14.11 24.97
CA LYS A 358 -13.58 13.68 26.10
C LYS A 358 -15.03 13.58 25.62
N LYS A 359 -15.95 13.11 26.48
CA LYS A 359 -17.39 13.02 26.14
C LYS A 359 -17.87 14.34 25.55
N ASP A 360 -18.57 14.25 24.42
CA ASP A 360 -19.16 15.37 23.66
C ASP A 360 -18.16 16.48 23.24
N THR A 361 -16.85 16.21 23.25
CA THR A 361 -15.80 17.16 22.85
C THR A 361 -14.93 16.57 21.74
N LEU A 362 -15.18 17.00 20.51
CA LEU A 362 -14.39 16.67 19.32
C LEU A 362 -13.42 17.80 18.99
N GLN A 363 -12.20 17.46 18.55
CA GLN A 363 -11.19 18.42 18.11
C GLN A 363 -10.51 17.93 16.83
N TRP A 364 -10.26 18.84 15.88
CA TRP A 364 -9.45 18.53 14.71
C TRP A 364 -7.96 18.54 15.05
N ILE A 365 -7.28 17.46 14.70
CA ILE A 365 -5.85 17.25 14.88
C ILE A 365 -5.25 17.08 13.49
N THR A 366 -4.15 17.80 13.20
CA THR A 366 -3.51 17.80 11.88
C THR A 366 -2.07 17.33 12.01
N ILE A 367 -1.71 16.30 11.25
CA ILE A 367 -0.33 15.83 11.10
C ILE A 367 0.14 16.18 9.70
N TYR A 368 1.22 16.95 9.62
CA TYR A 368 1.90 17.36 8.40
C TYR A 368 2.93 16.30 8.02
N THR A 369 2.82 15.76 6.81
CA THR A 369 3.70 14.71 6.28
C THR A 369 3.40 14.48 4.79
N GLU A 370 4.44 14.30 3.98
CA GLU A 370 4.31 13.92 2.57
C GLU A 370 3.58 12.57 2.39
N GLN A 371 3.63 11.71 3.41
CA GLN A 371 3.01 10.38 3.43
C GLN A 371 1.56 10.39 3.94
N ALA A 372 0.85 11.52 3.96
CA ALA A 372 -0.51 11.63 4.48
C ALA A 372 -1.52 10.60 3.88
N ALA A 373 -1.36 10.26 2.59
CA ALA A 373 -2.17 9.24 1.93
C ALA A 373 -1.86 7.79 2.40
N LEU A 374 -0.63 7.52 2.83
CA LEU A 374 -0.26 6.27 3.51
C LEU A 374 -0.92 6.22 4.89
N VAL A 375 -0.83 7.29 5.70
CA VAL A 375 -1.49 7.36 7.02
C VAL A 375 -2.99 7.09 6.90
N SER A 376 -3.67 7.72 5.93
CA SER A 376 -5.09 7.45 5.65
C SER A 376 -5.37 6.02 5.22
N THR A 377 -4.43 5.36 4.54
CA THR A 377 -4.60 3.96 4.10
C THR A 377 -4.38 3.00 5.28
N CYS A 378 -3.45 3.30 6.18
CA CYS A 378 -3.27 2.57 7.44
C CYS A 378 -4.46 2.73 8.38
N LEU A 379 -5.01 3.95 8.53
CA LEU A 379 -6.24 4.20 9.29
C LEU A 379 -7.41 3.37 8.77
N GLN A 380 -7.65 3.37 7.45
CA GLN A 380 -8.71 2.55 6.85
C GLN A 380 -8.49 1.06 7.12
N SER A 381 -7.27 0.56 6.93
CA SER A 381 -6.93 -0.85 7.14
C SER A 381 -7.10 -1.28 8.61
N MET A 382 -6.74 -0.43 9.59
CA MET A 382 -7.02 -0.70 11.00
C MET A 382 -8.53 -0.68 11.30
N VAL A 383 -9.29 0.26 10.73
CA VAL A 383 -10.76 0.30 10.88
C VAL A 383 -11.40 -0.97 10.31
N ASP A 384 -11.01 -1.40 9.11
CA ASP A 384 -11.53 -2.60 8.47
C ASP A 384 -11.27 -3.85 9.34
N GLU A 385 -10.05 -4.03 9.86
CA GLU A 385 -9.70 -5.17 10.73
C GLU A 385 -10.44 -5.14 12.08
N ILE A 386 -10.66 -3.94 12.67
CA ILE A 386 -11.48 -3.77 13.88
C ILE A 386 -12.94 -4.16 13.63
N LEU A 387 -13.48 -3.85 12.44
CA LEU A 387 -14.85 -4.19 12.08
C LEU A 387 -15.00 -5.69 11.81
N GLU A 388 -14.08 -6.32 11.09
CA GLU A 388 -14.08 -7.75 10.79
C GLU A 388 -14.00 -8.61 12.07
N LYS A 389 -13.18 -8.21 13.06
CA LYS A 389 -13.16 -8.86 14.38
C LYS A 389 -14.49 -8.77 15.14
N LYS A 390 -15.27 -7.71 14.93
CA LYS A 390 -16.58 -7.51 15.59
C LYS A 390 -17.72 -8.25 14.89
N THR A 391 -17.64 -8.42 13.57
CA THR A 391 -18.65 -9.16 12.79
C THR A 391 -18.39 -10.66 12.72
N GLY A 392 -17.15 -11.10 13.00
CA GLY A 392 -16.75 -12.51 12.90
C GLY A 392 -16.54 -12.99 11.46
N ILE A 393 -16.65 -12.09 10.48
CA ILE A 393 -16.49 -12.39 9.05
C ILE A 393 -15.07 -12.02 8.65
N ILE A 394 -14.21 -13.03 8.50
CA ILE A 394 -12.89 -12.87 7.87
C ILE A 394 -13.14 -12.58 6.40
N SER A 395 -12.98 -11.32 5.98
CA SER A 395 -12.82 -10.97 4.58
C SER A 395 -11.33 -10.86 4.30
N PRO A 396 -10.78 -11.49 3.26
CA PRO A 396 -9.39 -11.20 2.88
C PRO A 396 -9.28 -9.72 2.49
N VAL A 397 -8.09 -9.12 2.71
CA VAL A 397 -7.69 -7.92 1.96
C VAL A 397 -7.92 -8.25 0.48
N SER A 398 -8.77 -7.48 -0.19
CA SER A 398 -9.57 -7.99 -1.31
C SER A 398 -8.73 -8.51 -2.49
N ILE A 399 -8.56 -9.84 -2.52
CA ILE A 399 -8.12 -10.66 -3.63
C ILE A 399 -9.32 -11.54 -4.03
N PRO A 400 -9.73 -11.60 -5.31
CA PRO A 400 -10.83 -12.46 -5.74
C PRO A 400 -10.52 -13.95 -5.53
N ASP A 401 -11.55 -14.73 -5.22
CA ASP A 401 -11.46 -16.18 -4.99
C ASP A 401 -11.02 -16.92 -6.28
N PRO A 402 -9.88 -17.65 -6.28
CA PRO A 402 -9.33 -18.28 -7.48
C PRO A 402 -9.91 -19.68 -7.78
N SER A 403 -10.95 -20.13 -7.07
CA SER A 403 -11.41 -21.53 -7.06
C SER A 403 -11.99 -22.10 -8.36
N ASN A 404 -12.17 -21.31 -9.43
CA ASN A 404 -13.03 -21.70 -10.56
C ASN A 404 -12.35 -22.04 -11.90
N ASN A 405 -11.01 -22.15 -11.98
CA ASN A 405 -10.33 -22.63 -13.20
C ASN A 405 -9.04 -23.41 -12.90
N ARG A 406 -9.10 -24.75 -12.92
CA ARG A 406 -7.93 -25.64 -13.00
C ARG A 406 -8.19 -26.81 -13.94
N SER A 407 -7.35 -26.94 -14.98
CA SER A 407 -7.19 -28.17 -15.75
C SER A 407 -5.72 -28.43 -16.04
N ASN A 408 -5.17 -29.44 -15.35
CA ASN A 408 -4.03 -30.32 -15.66
C ASN A 408 -2.94 -29.86 -16.67
N ILE A 409 -1.67 -29.99 -16.26
CA ILE A 409 -0.63 -30.82 -16.93
C ILE A 409 0.56 -31.04 -15.96
N THR A 410 1.32 -32.13 -16.15
CA THR A 410 2.21 -32.74 -15.14
C THR A 410 3.66 -33.01 -15.59
N LYS A 411 4.61 -32.89 -14.64
CA LYS A 411 5.85 -33.70 -14.43
C LYS A 411 7.00 -33.73 -15.47
N SER A 412 8.20 -33.29 -15.05
CA SER A 412 9.45 -34.10 -14.84
C SER A 412 10.59 -33.17 -14.31
N LEU A 413 11.32 -33.39 -13.20
CA LEU A 413 12.25 -34.44 -12.71
C LEU A 413 13.75 -34.23 -13.04
N ALA A 414 14.51 -33.77 -12.01
CA ALA A 414 15.97 -33.93 -11.74
C ALA A 414 16.98 -33.34 -12.76
N THR A 415 18.25 -33.04 -12.45
CA THR A 415 19.18 -33.43 -11.34
C THR A 415 20.11 -32.27 -10.91
N ARG A 416 20.68 -32.33 -9.68
CA ARG A 416 21.73 -31.40 -9.16
C ARG A 416 23.11 -32.08 -9.07
N THR A 417 24.18 -31.30 -9.27
CA THR A 417 25.50 -31.38 -8.57
C THR A 417 26.12 -29.97 -8.62
N LYS A 418 26.46 -29.32 -7.50
CA LYS A 418 27.77 -29.38 -6.79
C LYS A 418 28.98 -29.11 -7.71
N SER A 419 29.93 -28.21 -7.43
CA SER A 419 30.10 -27.20 -6.36
C SER A 419 31.34 -26.32 -6.71
N ASP A 420 31.76 -25.22 -6.07
CA ASP A 420 31.37 -24.40 -4.89
C ASP A 420 31.73 -22.91 -5.19
N LEU A 421 31.09 -21.92 -4.54
CA LEU A 421 31.63 -20.54 -4.29
C LEU A 421 30.74 -19.70 -3.31
N ASP A 422 30.50 -20.32 -2.17
CA ASP A 422 30.37 -19.77 -0.81
C ASP A 422 30.04 -18.28 -0.49
N ARG A 423 29.08 -18.14 0.45
CA ARG A 423 29.08 -17.27 1.66
C ARG A 423 28.82 -15.76 1.50
N LEU A 424 27.54 -15.44 1.24
CA LEU A 424 26.73 -14.42 1.94
C LEU A 424 25.28 -14.34 1.41
N ASN A 425 24.95 -15.06 0.32
CA ASN A 425 23.64 -15.09 -0.33
C ASN A 425 22.86 -16.40 -0.06
N ASN A 426 22.71 -16.84 1.19
CA ASN A 426 22.07 -18.13 1.48
C ASN A 426 20.54 -18.11 1.24
N ASN A 427 20.11 -18.67 0.10
CA ASN A 427 18.71 -19.02 -0.23
C ASN A 427 18.09 -20.11 0.68
N GLU A 428 18.71 -20.45 1.82
CA GLU A 428 18.26 -21.55 2.70
C GLU A 428 16.90 -21.31 3.36
N LEU A 429 16.39 -20.08 3.28
CA LEU A 429 15.09 -19.67 3.78
C LEU A 429 13.91 -20.44 3.14
N PHE A 430 14.05 -20.95 1.91
CA PHE A 430 12.97 -21.66 1.20
C PHE A 430 13.40 -22.99 0.52
N ASP A 431 14.71 -23.25 0.34
CA ASP A 431 15.20 -24.30 -0.58
C ASP A 431 15.52 -25.70 0.02
N LYS A 432 15.30 -25.93 1.33
CA LYS A 432 15.43 -27.26 1.96
C LYS A 432 14.05 -27.86 2.25
N GLY A 433 13.64 -28.84 1.46
CA GLY A 433 12.43 -29.62 1.71
C GLY A 433 12.61 -30.62 2.87
N ASP A 434 11.50 -30.91 3.54
CA ASP A 434 11.21 -32.09 4.37
C ASP A 434 12.40 -32.68 5.15
N GLY A 435 12.94 -31.87 6.05
CA GLY A 435 13.64 -32.35 7.24
C GLY A 435 12.74 -32.09 8.44
N ASP A 436 12.43 -33.14 9.20
CA ASP A 436 11.72 -33.03 10.47
C ASP A 436 12.62 -32.35 11.51
N ASP A 437 12.27 -31.10 11.88
CA ASP A 437 12.85 -30.43 13.04
C ASP A 437 12.00 -30.76 14.28
N ASP A 438 12.15 -31.99 14.77
CA ASP A 438 11.69 -32.40 16.12
C ASP A 438 12.65 -31.82 17.18
N LEU A 439 12.20 -30.77 17.87
CA LEU A 439 12.46 -30.34 19.28
C LEU A 439 12.42 -28.81 19.45
#